data_AF-A0A349ZXP7-F1
#
_entry.id   AF-A0A349ZXP7-F1
#
_cell.length_a   1.000
_cell.length_b   1.000
_cell.length_c   1.000
_cell.angle_alpha   90.00
_cell.angle_beta   90.00
_cell.angle_gamma   90.00
#
_symmetry.space_group_name_H-M   'P 1'
#
loop_
_entity.id
_entity.type
_entity.pdbx_description
1 polymer ?
#
loop_
_entity_poly.entity_id
_entity_poly.type
_entity_poly.pdbx_seq_one_letter_code
_entity_poly.pdbx_strand_id
1 'polypeptide(L)'
;MFLVSCTNSKAKTTQITNAQFKTGDIVPHDQVCMVNNAYMGKKQLEVKHDGKTYYGCCENCKLRIPQEENARMAYDPISHQLIDKATAIIAISDKNDNVVYFENKANYEALFNNK
;
A
#
# COMPACT_ATOMS: atom_id res chain seq x y z
N MET A 1 -42.19 37.18 16.06
CA MET A 1 -40.74 37.48 16.08
C MET A 1 -40.00 36.18 16.36
N PHE A 2 -39.22 35.72 15.39
CA PHE A 2 -38.42 34.49 15.43
C PHE A 2 -37.10 34.75 16.14
N LEU A 3 -36.70 33.96 17.14
CA LEU A 3 -35.30 33.77 17.56
C LEU A 3 -35.17 32.35 18.18
N VAL A 4 -34.91 31.33 17.36
CA VAL A 4 -33.60 30.70 17.07
C VAL A 4 -33.13 29.76 18.20
N SER A 5 -33.31 28.47 17.94
CA SER A 5 -32.72 27.36 18.69
C SER A 5 -31.22 27.25 18.37
N CYS A 6 -30.37 27.24 19.41
CA CYS A 6 -28.96 26.87 19.25
C CYS A 6 -28.82 25.35 19.35
N THR A 7 -28.59 24.69 18.22
CA THR A 7 -28.19 23.27 18.18
C THR A 7 -26.72 23.14 18.56
N ASN A 8 -26.45 22.33 19.58
CA ASN A 8 -25.11 21.98 20.02
C ASN A 8 -24.49 20.99 19.01
N SER A 9 -23.73 21.50 18.04
CA SER A 9 -22.96 20.66 17.13
C SER A 9 -21.76 20.06 17.86
N LYS A 10 -21.95 18.86 18.41
CA LYS A 10 -20.82 17.98 18.77
C LYS A 10 -20.10 17.60 17.47
N ALA A 11 -19.00 18.28 17.19
CA ALA A 11 -18.01 17.80 16.24
C ALA A 11 -17.54 16.43 16.72
N LYS A 12 -17.96 15.39 15.99
CA LYS A 12 -17.50 14.02 16.18
C LYS A 12 -16.07 13.97 15.66
N THR A 13 -15.10 14.24 16.52
CA THR A 13 -13.70 13.94 16.29
C THR A 13 -13.59 12.43 16.17
N THR A 14 -13.65 11.93 14.93
CA THR A 14 -13.28 10.56 14.60
C THR A 14 -11.85 10.36 15.08
N GLN A 15 -11.70 9.56 16.13
CA GLN A 15 -10.39 9.14 16.62
C GLN A 15 -9.69 8.43 15.46
N ILE A 16 -8.67 9.06 14.89
CA ILE A 16 -7.76 8.41 13.95
C ILE A 16 -6.98 7.41 14.79
N THR A 17 -7.48 6.19 14.87
CA THR A 17 -6.66 5.06 15.28
C THR A 17 -5.65 4.87 14.16
N ASN A 18 -4.39 5.24 14.39
CA ASN A 18 -3.29 4.78 13.55
C ASN A 18 -3.30 3.26 13.60
N ALA A 19 -3.96 2.62 12.64
CA ALA A 19 -3.95 1.17 12.52
C ALA A 19 -2.51 0.77 12.22
N GLN A 20 -1.83 0.23 13.22
CA GLN A 20 -0.49 -0.31 13.07
C GLN A 20 -0.63 -1.66 12.38
N PHE A 21 -0.28 -1.72 11.10
CA PHE A 21 -0.22 -2.97 10.36
C PHE A 21 0.91 -3.85 10.94
N LYS A 22 0.68 -5.16 11.00
CA LYS A 22 1.68 -6.16 11.42
C LYS A 22 2.00 -7.08 10.26
N THR A 23 3.08 -7.86 10.41
CA THR A 23 3.46 -8.90 9.45
C THR A 23 2.28 -9.79 9.04
N GLY A 24 2.09 -9.92 7.73
CA GLY A 24 1.00 -10.65 7.11
C GLY A 24 -0.26 -9.82 6.82
N ASP A 25 -0.40 -8.62 7.37
CA ASP A 25 -1.54 -7.77 7.02
C ASP A 25 -1.39 -7.27 5.57
N ILE A 26 -2.49 -7.34 4.81
CA ILE A 26 -2.57 -6.80 3.45
C ILE A 26 -2.73 -5.27 3.53
N VAL A 27 -1.94 -4.55 2.74
CA VAL A 27 -1.91 -3.08 2.73
C VAL A 27 -2.38 -2.50 1.39
N PRO A 28 -2.96 -1.28 1.39
CA PRO A 28 -3.37 -0.62 0.15
C PRO A 28 -2.17 -0.13 -0.67
N HIS A 29 -2.28 -0.26 -2.00
CA HIS A 29 -1.22 0.15 -2.93
C HIS A 29 -0.81 1.61 -2.79
N ASP A 30 -1.79 2.50 -2.58
CA ASP A 30 -1.55 3.94 -2.49
C ASP A 30 -0.83 4.36 -1.21
N GLN A 31 -0.54 3.43 -0.30
CA GLN A 31 0.27 3.65 0.89
C GLN A 31 1.62 2.96 0.84
N VAL A 32 2.01 2.41 -0.30
CA VAL A 32 3.28 1.68 -0.48
C VAL A 32 4.20 2.46 -1.40
N CYS A 33 5.47 2.55 -1.05
CA CYS A 33 6.51 2.95 -1.97
C CYS A 33 7.01 1.71 -2.73
N MET A 34 6.58 1.56 -3.97
CA MET A 34 6.92 0.40 -4.80
C MET A 34 8.39 0.34 -5.18
N VAL A 35 9.09 1.48 -5.16
CA VAL A 35 10.53 1.57 -5.39
C VAL A 35 11.32 1.00 -4.22
N ASN A 36 10.89 1.29 -2.98
CA ASN A 36 11.60 0.88 -1.77
C ASN A 36 11.05 -0.42 -1.17
N ASN A 37 9.95 -0.95 -1.70
CA ASN A 37 9.22 -2.08 -1.13
C ASN A 37 8.86 -1.85 0.35
N ALA A 38 8.33 -0.66 0.66
CA ALA A 38 8.01 -0.27 2.02
C ALA A 38 6.59 0.29 2.12
N TYR A 39 5.87 -0.08 3.17
CA TYR A 39 4.64 0.55 3.59
C TYR A 39 4.94 1.89 4.27
N MET A 40 4.18 2.92 3.91
CA MET A 40 4.47 4.31 4.26
C MET A 40 3.44 4.93 5.21
N GLY A 41 2.33 4.22 5.49
CA GLY A 41 1.30 4.67 6.44
C GLY A 41 0.50 5.90 6.02
N LYS A 42 0.66 6.38 4.78
CA LYS A 42 -0.02 7.56 4.24
C LYS A 42 -0.13 7.45 2.73
N LYS A 43 -0.96 8.27 2.10
CA LYS A 43 -1.07 8.31 0.63
C LYS A 43 0.24 8.74 -0.03
N GLN A 44 0.67 8.02 -1.05
CA GLN A 44 1.88 8.21 -1.84
C GLN A 44 1.59 8.92 -3.16
N LEU A 45 2.67 9.30 -3.87
CA LEU A 45 2.57 9.95 -5.18
C LEU A 45 2.21 8.92 -6.24
N GLU A 46 1.13 9.20 -6.97
CA GLU A 46 0.66 8.39 -8.09
C GLU A 46 1.57 8.57 -9.32
N VAL A 47 1.92 7.47 -9.97
CA VAL A 47 2.69 7.45 -11.22
C VAL A 47 2.03 6.51 -12.21
N LYS A 48 1.60 7.07 -13.34
CA LYS A 48 1.02 6.29 -14.45
C LYS A 48 2.12 5.83 -15.41
N HIS A 49 2.11 4.55 -15.76
CA HIS A 49 3.02 3.97 -16.74
C HIS A 49 2.33 2.78 -17.40
N ASP A 50 2.37 2.71 -18.73
CA ASP A 50 1.76 1.63 -19.55
C ASP A 50 0.31 1.28 -19.16
N GLY A 51 -0.50 2.31 -18.91
CA GLY A 51 -1.91 2.17 -18.53
C GLY A 51 -2.15 1.68 -17.10
N LYS A 52 -1.11 1.45 -16.30
CA LYS A 52 -1.18 1.04 -14.90
C LYS A 52 -0.77 2.17 -13.96
N THR A 53 -1.08 1.98 -12.68
CA THR A 53 -0.83 2.97 -11.62
C THR A 53 0.10 2.39 -10.57
N TYR A 54 1.18 3.11 -10.30
CA TYR A 54 2.21 2.78 -9.31
C TYR A 54 2.34 3.91 -8.30
N TYR A 55 3.03 3.63 -7.19
CA TYR A 55 3.14 4.56 -6.07
C TYR A 55 4.57 4.71 -5.57
N GLY A 56 4.98 5.96 -5.35
CA GLY A 56 6.33 6.32 -4.88
C GLY A 56 6.30 7.38 -3.78
N CYS A 57 7.29 7.35 -2.88
CA CYS A 57 7.30 8.24 -1.71
C CYS A 57 7.90 9.62 -1.93
N CYS A 58 8.53 9.88 -3.08
CA CYS A 58 9.15 11.17 -3.39
C CYS A 58 9.26 11.40 -4.91
N GLU A 59 9.65 12.61 -5.30
CA GLU A 59 9.84 12.99 -6.71
C GLU A 59 10.83 12.08 -7.45
N ASN A 60 11.88 11.62 -6.77
CA ASN A 60 12.82 10.66 -7.38
C ASN A 60 12.13 9.33 -7.73
N CYS A 61 11.15 8.88 -6.94
CA CYS A 61 10.38 7.67 -7.27
C CYS A 61 9.53 7.86 -8.54
N LYS A 62 9.04 9.09 -8.80
CA LYS A 62 8.29 9.40 -10.03
C LYS A 62 9.16 9.29 -11.28
N LEU A 63 10.46 9.55 -11.16
CA LEU A 63 11.43 9.38 -12.25
C LEU A 63 11.83 7.91 -12.43
N ARG A 64 12.03 7.20 -11.32
CA ARG A 64 12.47 5.79 -11.36
C ARG A 64 11.38 4.83 -11.83
N ILE A 65 10.13 5.04 -11.43
CA ILE A 65 9.03 4.11 -11.78
C ILE A 65 8.89 3.90 -13.29
N PRO A 66 8.94 4.90 -14.18
CA PRO A 66 8.88 4.68 -15.63
C PRO A 66 10.17 4.10 -16.24
N GLN A 67 11.31 4.25 -15.57
CA GLN A 67 12.64 3.93 -16.12
C GLN A 67 13.16 2.58 -15.67
N GLU A 68 12.85 2.18 -14.44
CA GLU A 68 13.42 1.01 -13.80
C GLU A 68 12.36 -0.09 -13.65
N GLU A 69 12.62 -1.26 -14.25
CA GLU A 69 11.69 -2.39 -14.18
C GLU A 69 11.50 -2.89 -12.74
N ASN A 70 12.55 -2.88 -11.91
CA ASN A 70 12.47 -3.29 -10.50
C ASN A 70 11.57 -2.39 -9.63
N ALA A 71 11.26 -1.17 -10.08
CA ALA A 71 10.28 -0.30 -9.44
C ALA A 71 8.83 -0.75 -9.72
N ARG A 72 8.63 -1.53 -10.79
CA ARG A 72 7.33 -2.00 -11.26
C ARG A 72 7.12 -3.51 -11.07
N MET A 73 8.19 -4.29 -11.06
CA MET A 73 8.16 -5.74 -11.00
C MET A 73 8.73 -6.28 -9.68
N ALA A 74 8.18 -7.40 -9.21
CA ALA A 74 8.70 -8.18 -8.08
C ALA A 74 8.57 -9.67 -8.38
N TYR A 75 9.33 -10.50 -7.66
CA TYR A 75 9.12 -11.94 -7.67
C TYR A 75 8.14 -12.34 -6.59
N ASP A 76 7.14 -13.16 -6.94
CA ASP A 76 6.29 -13.82 -5.96
C ASP A 76 7.15 -14.80 -5.12
N PRO A 77 7.12 -14.72 -3.78
CA PRO A 77 7.98 -15.55 -2.93
C PRO A 77 7.61 -17.05 -2.95
N ILE A 78 6.41 -17.41 -3.42
CA ILE A 78 5.92 -18.79 -3.48
C ILE A 78 6.11 -19.38 -4.89
N SER A 79 5.63 -18.68 -5.93
CA SER A 79 5.69 -19.22 -7.30
C SER A 79 6.96 -18.84 -8.07
N HIS A 80 7.74 -17.88 -7.55
CA HIS A 80 8.93 -17.32 -8.19
C HIS A 80 8.68 -16.70 -9.57
N GLN A 81 7.42 -16.43 -9.92
CA GLN A 81 7.06 -15.71 -11.13
C GLN A 81 7.36 -14.22 -10.97
N LEU A 82 7.81 -13.59 -12.06
CA LEU A 82 7.97 -12.15 -12.14
C LEU A 82 6.59 -11.52 -12.36
N ILE A 83 6.17 -10.64 -11.45
CA ILE A 83 4.81 -10.08 -11.41
C ILE A 83 4.82 -8.56 -11.33
N ASP A 84 3.73 -7.95 -11.79
CA ASP A 84 3.53 -6.51 -11.77
C ASP A 84 2.98 -6.03 -10.42
N LYS A 85 3.72 -5.13 -9.77
CA LYS A 85 3.36 -4.54 -8.47
C LYS A 85 2.06 -3.73 -8.50
N ALA A 86 1.65 -3.21 -9.66
CA ALA A 86 0.39 -2.47 -9.78
C ALA A 86 -0.85 -3.36 -9.57
N THR A 87 -0.74 -4.67 -9.79
CA THR A 87 -1.85 -5.64 -9.69
C THR A 87 -1.65 -6.70 -8.61
N ALA A 88 -0.48 -6.73 -7.97
CA ALA A 88 -0.12 -7.72 -6.96
C ALA A 88 -0.86 -7.49 -5.63
N ILE A 89 -1.07 -8.56 -4.86
CA ILE A 89 -1.42 -8.43 -3.45
C ILE A 89 -0.17 -7.99 -2.68
N ILE A 90 -0.28 -6.98 -1.82
CA ILE A 90 0.85 -6.44 -1.06
C ILE A 90 0.61 -6.70 0.43
N ALA A 91 1.58 -7.32 1.11
CA ALA A 91 1.49 -7.58 2.55
C ALA A 91 2.76 -7.15 3.29
N ILE A 92 2.63 -6.75 4.56
CA ILE A 92 3.77 -6.46 5.43
C ILE A 92 4.60 -7.73 5.63
N SER A 93 5.90 -7.68 5.31
CA SER A 93 6.80 -8.82 5.44
C SER A 93 7.48 -8.91 6.82
N ASP A 94 7.74 -7.77 7.46
CA ASP A 94 8.46 -7.72 8.74
C ASP A 94 8.09 -6.49 9.59
N LYS A 95 8.79 -6.30 10.71
CA LYS A 95 8.55 -5.21 11.67
C LYS A 95 9.10 -3.85 11.23
N ASN A 96 9.86 -3.80 10.13
CA ASN A 96 10.46 -2.57 9.59
C ASN A 96 9.60 -1.99 8.44
N ASP A 97 8.32 -2.35 8.38
CA ASP A 97 7.37 -1.93 7.35
C ASP A 97 7.75 -2.31 5.92
N ASN A 98 8.65 -3.28 5.74
CA ASN A 98 8.91 -3.86 4.43
C ASN A 98 7.65 -4.59 3.92
N VAL A 99 7.48 -4.63 2.60
CA VAL A 99 6.39 -5.37 1.96
C VAL A 99 6.89 -6.43 0.99
N VAL A 100 6.06 -7.45 0.82
CA VAL A 100 6.20 -8.51 -0.18
C VAL A 100 4.98 -8.53 -1.08
N TYR A 101 5.15 -9.01 -2.32
CA TYR A 101 4.15 -8.99 -3.38
C TYR A 101 3.77 -10.41 -3.79
N PHE A 102 2.49 -10.65 -4.05
CA PHE A 102 1.97 -11.94 -4.50
C PHE A 102 1.10 -11.80 -5.73
N GLU A 103 1.17 -12.79 -6.60
CA GLU A 103 0.40 -12.86 -7.83
C GLU A 103 -1.07 -13.17 -7.56
N ASN A 104 -1.33 -13.92 -6.48
CA ASN A 104 -2.67 -14.37 -6.12
C ASN A 104 -2.79 -14.62 -4.61
N LYS A 105 -4.04 -14.82 -4.18
CA LYS A 105 -4.39 -15.02 -2.77
C LYS A 105 -3.84 -16.35 -2.22
N ALA A 106 -3.78 -17.41 -3.02
CA ALA A 106 -3.30 -18.71 -2.55
C ALA A 106 -1.81 -18.65 -2.15
N ASN A 107 -0.98 -17.92 -2.89
CA ASN A 107 0.43 -17.72 -2.54
C ASN A 107 0.59 -16.87 -1.27
N TYR A 108 -0.20 -15.80 -1.13
CA TYR A 108 -0.25 -15.01 0.10
C TYR A 108 -0.60 -15.89 1.32
N GLU A 109 -1.67 -16.70 1.22
CA GLU A 109 -2.10 -17.58 2.30
C GLU A 109 -1.05 -18.67 2.58
N ALA A 110 -0.38 -19.20 1.56
CA ALA A 110 0.67 -20.18 1.73
C ALA A 110 1.86 -19.65 2.55
N LEU A 111 2.18 -18.35 2.44
CA LEU A 111 3.25 -17.75 3.24
C LEU A 111 2.82 -17.41 4.68
N PHE A 112 1.58 -16.91 4.87
CA PHE A 112 1.18 -16.32 6.16
C PHE A 112 0.20 -17.16 7.00
N ASN A 113 -0.54 -18.11 6.41
CA ASN A 113 -1.55 -18.91 7.12
C ASN A 113 -1.08 -20.32 7.49
N ASN A 114 0.07 -20.78 7.01
CA ASN A 114 0.63 -22.10 7.34
C ASN A 114 1.39 -22.12 8.68
N LYS A 115 0.85 -21.48 9.73
CA LYS A 115 1.44 -21.49 11.09
C LYS A 115 0.82 -22.53 12.01
#